data_AF-T0YAY2-F1
#
_entry.id   AF-T0YAY2-F1
#
_cell.length_a   1.000
_cell.length_b   1.000
_cell.length_c   1.000
_cell.angle_alpha   90.00
_cell.angle_beta   90.00
_cell.angle_gamma   90.00
#
_symmetry.space_group_name_H-M   'P 1'
#
loop_
_entity.id
_entity.type
_entity.pdbx_description
1 polymer ?
#
loop_
_entity_poly.entity_id
_entity_poly.type
_entity_poly.pdbx_seq_one_letter_code
_entity_poly.pdbx_strand_id
1 'polypeptide(L)'
;MIEREQIIRPWLTLILGAGILLSMAAAYQGNEAFLKTVDPFKPTGISIAYLESRLAGHPDQPAMLETLAWQYMTLGHWDAALKTAQRLEDLGGKQDRARALFIRVRVAEQRAFEYPLQSIQRAHYLGETRQLLNRTLDYHWDVPTLDYLVRMARDSSNFDVMSHDYQALAVQDPERARLWYARYGKAALDSQHYTLAAEAFFQVEGLSRSVSDKRRAWAAGIGALEAGNQVAAACVAADAHMAGIEMDPEAVATMLKLARSAQRHDLEVKYAKLLLQLSRREESIGPAVRWVHWDGPTSGSARRYFHRHGSRFSDGVPGAVLWAKSPARFHRSADQEPAINGLGVGAESGVNDEDATFARDVTPEIEQPSTQGARAPKNGGWAAPAGAPSKNLEDFELMYSAFVGNGQLKEAEAVCLKALERHLDPAVWTKRLAQVALWNGQPKVALENWMIYAQATHNEEAWQNVLRIARQTNDDRSYLTALLHESERNPEDLELIGKIIAAHERLAEPEASLDFLKARAVGSMRVPMLERYAQLAEDLGDEDKALWALHRLQADYGPSPRYAIDIADIDLTKKDPQAAFDELTQVKS
;
A
#
# COMPACT_ATOMS: atom_id res chain seq x y z
N MET A 1 12.69 -97.24 -57.94
CA MET A 1 12.89 -96.54 -56.67
C MET A 1 14.09 -95.63 -56.82
N ILE A 2 13.87 -94.31 -56.84
CA ILE A 2 14.92 -93.31 -56.66
C ILE A 2 14.33 -92.29 -55.70
N GLU A 3 14.76 -92.35 -54.44
CA GLU A 3 14.45 -91.33 -53.43
C GLU A 3 15.11 -90.01 -53.85
N ARG A 4 14.31 -88.94 -53.90
CA ARG A 4 14.83 -87.57 -53.97
C ARG A 4 14.93 -87.02 -52.56
N GLU A 5 16.15 -86.96 -52.03
CA GLU A 5 16.47 -86.21 -50.81
C GLU A 5 16.13 -84.73 -51.02
N GLN A 6 15.15 -84.25 -50.27
CA GLN A 6 14.86 -82.82 -50.13
C GLN A 6 15.88 -82.20 -49.18
N ILE A 7 16.88 -81.51 -49.73
CA ILE A 7 18.03 -80.97 -48.97
C ILE A 7 17.69 -79.75 -48.09
N ILE A 8 16.48 -79.17 -48.16
CA ILE A 8 16.12 -78.05 -47.26
C ILE A 8 14.68 -78.21 -46.78
N ARG A 9 14.52 -78.37 -45.45
CA ARG A 9 13.21 -78.45 -44.81
C ARG A 9 12.47 -77.10 -44.98
N PRO A 10 11.18 -77.08 -45.36
CA PRO A 10 10.47 -75.84 -45.69
C PRO A 10 10.39 -74.86 -44.50
N TRP A 11 10.39 -75.35 -43.26
CA TRP A 11 10.39 -74.49 -42.07
C TRP A 11 11.66 -73.65 -41.89
N LEU A 12 12.81 -74.10 -42.44
CA LEU A 12 14.06 -73.33 -42.41
C LEU A 12 13.97 -72.07 -43.28
N THR A 13 13.26 -72.14 -44.42
CA THR A 13 13.03 -70.96 -45.28
C THR A 13 12.08 -69.95 -44.64
N LEU A 14 11.10 -70.41 -43.87
CA LEU A 14 10.19 -69.53 -43.13
C LEU A 14 10.90 -68.83 -41.97
N ILE A 15 11.81 -69.49 -41.25
CA ILE A 15 12.60 -68.85 -40.19
C ILE A 15 13.58 -67.84 -40.77
N LEU A 16 14.22 -68.15 -41.91
CA LEU A 16 15.09 -67.19 -42.60
C LEU A 16 14.32 -65.97 -43.11
N GLY A 17 13.14 -66.17 -43.71
CA GLY A 17 12.27 -65.09 -44.15
C GLY A 17 11.76 -64.23 -42.98
N ALA A 18 11.35 -64.86 -41.89
CA ALA A 18 10.94 -64.16 -40.67
C ALA A 18 12.10 -63.41 -40.03
N GLY A 19 13.31 -63.97 -40.01
CA GLY A 19 14.52 -63.32 -39.52
C GLY A 19 14.93 -62.10 -40.35
N ILE A 20 14.77 -62.16 -41.68
CA ILE A 20 15.03 -61.03 -42.58
C ILE A 20 13.95 -59.95 -42.42
N LEU A 21 12.68 -60.32 -42.26
CA LEU A 21 11.61 -59.36 -41.98
C LEU A 21 11.75 -58.72 -40.60
N LEU A 22 12.20 -59.49 -39.60
CA LEU A 22 12.47 -58.99 -38.25
C LEU A 22 13.71 -58.08 -38.23
N SER A 23 14.75 -58.38 -39.00
CA SER A 23 15.91 -57.50 -39.14
C SER A 23 15.59 -56.24 -39.94
N MET A 24 14.71 -56.33 -40.94
CA MET A 24 14.23 -55.17 -41.70
C MET A 24 13.29 -54.29 -40.86
N ALA A 25 12.43 -54.90 -40.03
CA ALA A 25 11.60 -54.19 -39.06
C ALA A 25 12.44 -53.55 -37.94
N ALA A 26 13.50 -54.21 -37.48
CA ALA A 26 14.46 -53.65 -36.51
C ALA A 26 15.29 -52.50 -37.12
N ALA A 27 15.64 -52.57 -38.41
CA ALA A 27 16.27 -51.45 -39.13
C ALA A 27 15.30 -50.27 -39.29
N TYR A 28 14.00 -50.53 -39.46
CA TYR A 28 12.96 -49.50 -39.52
C TYR A 28 12.66 -48.87 -38.14
N GLN A 29 12.64 -49.66 -37.06
CA GLN A 29 12.52 -49.15 -35.67
C GLN A 29 13.80 -48.45 -35.18
N GLY A 30 14.96 -48.82 -35.72
CA GLY A 30 16.25 -48.16 -35.45
C GLY A 30 16.31 -46.70 -35.93
N ASN A 31 15.45 -46.29 -36.88
CA ASN A 31 15.37 -44.90 -37.35
C ASN A 31 14.85 -43.94 -36.26
N GLU A 32 13.84 -44.32 -35.49
CA GLU A 32 13.35 -43.49 -34.38
C GLU A 32 14.25 -43.57 -33.15
N ALA A 33 14.86 -44.74 -32.91
CA ALA A 33 15.77 -44.95 -31.80
C ALA A 33 17.08 -44.16 -31.97
N PHE A 34 17.61 -44.01 -33.19
CA PHE A 34 18.84 -43.25 -33.43
C PHE A 34 18.63 -41.73 -33.38
N LEU A 35 17.47 -41.23 -33.83
CA LEU A 35 17.10 -39.81 -33.67
C LEU A 35 17.00 -39.40 -32.19
N LYS A 36 16.75 -40.36 -31.28
CA LYS A 36 16.86 -40.15 -29.81
C LYS A 36 18.31 -40.18 -29.30
N THR A 37 19.26 -40.73 -30.05
CA THR A 37 20.69 -40.85 -29.67
C THR A 37 21.61 -39.83 -30.34
N VAL A 38 21.18 -39.21 -31.44
CA VAL A 38 21.85 -38.03 -32.00
C VAL A 38 21.51 -36.88 -31.07
N ASP A 39 22.42 -36.58 -30.16
CA ASP A 39 22.32 -35.42 -29.29
C ASP A 39 22.21 -34.16 -30.18
N PRO A 40 21.06 -33.45 -30.19
CA PRO A 40 20.89 -32.24 -30.98
C PRO A 40 21.95 -31.17 -30.63
N PHE A 41 22.60 -31.30 -29.47
CA PHE A 41 23.51 -30.34 -28.89
C PHE A 41 25.00 -30.65 -29.09
N LYS A 42 25.37 -31.72 -29.83
CA LYS A 42 26.76 -31.99 -30.25
C LYS A 42 26.91 -32.06 -31.77
N PRO A 43 26.85 -30.92 -32.46
CA PRO A 43 27.02 -30.87 -33.91
C PRO A 43 28.46 -31.19 -34.30
N THR A 44 28.65 -32.23 -35.11
CA THR A 44 29.96 -32.58 -35.69
C THR A 44 29.85 -32.65 -37.21
N GLY A 45 30.93 -32.33 -37.94
CA GLY A 45 30.94 -32.48 -39.40
C GLY A 45 30.61 -33.90 -39.88
N ILE A 46 30.84 -34.91 -39.03
CA ILE A 46 30.50 -36.31 -39.27
C ILE A 46 28.97 -36.53 -39.22
N SER A 47 28.27 -35.88 -38.27
CA SER A 47 26.81 -35.98 -38.18
C SER A 47 26.09 -35.37 -39.39
N ILE A 48 26.60 -34.25 -39.93
CA ILE A 48 26.07 -33.64 -41.15
C ILE A 48 26.27 -34.56 -42.35
N ALA A 49 27.49 -35.04 -42.57
CA ALA A 49 27.80 -35.91 -43.71
C ALA A 49 26.98 -37.21 -43.70
N TYR A 50 26.67 -37.72 -42.50
CA TYR A 50 25.79 -38.87 -42.32
C TYR A 50 24.33 -38.55 -42.68
N LEU A 51 23.79 -37.43 -42.20
CA LEU A 51 22.43 -36.99 -42.54
C LEU A 51 22.28 -36.68 -44.04
N GLU A 52 23.27 -36.01 -44.64
CA GLU A 52 23.31 -35.74 -46.08
C GLU A 52 23.36 -37.03 -46.91
N SER A 53 24.23 -37.98 -46.53
CA SER A 53 24.35 -39.28 -47.20
C SER A 53 23.04 -40.06 -47.13
N ARG A 54 22.33 -40.00 -46.00
CA ARG A 54 21.03 -40.67 -45.85
C ARG A 54 19.91 -39.98 -46.62
N LEU A 55 19.88 -38.65 -46.62
CA LEU A 55 18.93 -37.87 -47.42
C LEU A 55 19.15 -38.01 -48.93
N ALA A 56 20.36 -38.40 -49.38
CA ALA A 56 20.62 -38.74 -50.78
C ALA A 56 19.85 -39.99 -51.24
N GLY A 57 19.53 -40.92 -50.32
CA GLY A 57 18.74 -42.12 -50.61
C GLY A 57 17.23 -41.95 -50.38
N HIS A 58 16.83 -41.07 -49.46
CA HIS A 58 15.43 -40.77 -49.15
C HIS A 58 15.22 -39.25 -48.98
N PRO A 59 14.92 -38.51 -50.06
CA PRO A 59 14.87 -37.04 -50.04
C PRO A 59 13.68 -36.46 -49.25
N ASP A 60 12.61 -37.22 -49.07
CA ASP A 60 11.32 -36.73 -48.55
C ASP A 60 11.10 -37.08 -47.07
N GLN A 61 12.12 -36.89 -46.22
CA GLN A 61 12.03 -37.13 -44.78
C GLN A 61 12.07 -35.83 -43.98
N PRO A 62 10.91 -35.22 -43.65
CA PRO A 62 10.87 -33.86 -43.13
C PRO A 62 11.51 -33.73 -41.73
N ALA A 63 11.39 -34.73 -40.86
CA ALA A 63 12.06 -34.72 -39.54
C ALA A 63 13.60 -34.74 -39.66
N MET A 64 14.13 -35.40 -40.70
CA MET A 64 15.56 -35.47 -40.95
C MET A 64 16.09 -34.18 -41.58
N LEU A 65 15.33 -33.57 -42.49
CA LEU A 65 15.62 -32.24 -43.02
C LEU A 65 15.61 -31.18 -41.90
N GLU A 66 14.64 -31.24 -40.98
CA GLU A 66 14.61 -30.36 -39.81
C GLU A 66 15.86 -30.53 -38.93
N THR A 67 16.24 -31.77 -38.60
CA THR A 67 17.45 -32.05 -37.81
C THR A 67 18.73 -31.58 -38.51
N LEU A 68 18.81 -31.74 -39.82
CA LEU A 68 19.94 -31.24 -40.63
C LEU A 68 20.00 -29.71 -40.62
N ALA A 69 18.86 -29.03 -40.75
CA ALA A 69 18.79 -27.58 -40.66
C ALA A 69 19.25 -27.07 -39.28
N TRP A 70 18.85 -27.74 -38.20
CA TRP A 70 19.33 -27.44 -36.84
C TRP A 70 20.85 -27.55 -36.73
N GLN A 71 21.44 -28.62 -37.26
CA GLN A 71 22.90 -28.78 -37.24
C GLN A 71 23.62 -27.69 -38.03
N TYR A 72 23.13 -27.34 -39.23
CA TYR A 72 23.68 -26.24 -40.01
C TYR A 72 23.61 -24.90 -39.25
N MET A 73 22.49 -24.61 -38.58
CA MET A 73 22.35 -23.39 -37.78
C MET A 73 23.34 -23.37 -36.61
N THR A 74 23.51 -24.47 -35.88
CA THR A 74 24.46 -24.52 -34.75
C THR A 74 25.93 -24.32 -35.16
N LEU A 75 26.27 -24.63 -36.42
CA LEU A 75 27.62 -24.48 -36.99
C LEU A 75 27.79 -23.18 -37.80
N GLY A 76 26.78 -22.30 -37.84
CA GLY A 76 26.83 -21.04 -38.58
C GLY A 76 26.65 -21.15 -40.09
N HIS A 77 26.23 -22.31 -40.61
CA HIS A 77 25.98 -22.54 -42.03
C HIS A 77 24.58 -22.08 -42.46
N TRP A 78 24.33 -20.77 -42.37
CA TRP A 78 23.00 -20.16 -42.58
C TRP A 78 22.39 -20.45 -43.96
N ASP A 79 23.17 -20.34 -45.04
CA ASP A 79 22.66 -20.56 -46.40
C ASP A 79 22.28 -22.03 -46.65
N ALA A 80 23.00 -22.97 -46.01
CA ALA A 80 22.66 -24.38 -46.07
C ALA A 80 21.36 -24.66 -45.31
N ALA A 81 21.17 -24.05 -44.14
CA ALA A 81 19.92 -24.13 -43.40
C ALA A 81 18.72 -23.57 -44.20
N LEU A 82 18.88 -22.43 -44.89
CA LEU A 82 17.83 -21.85 -45.75
C LEU A 82 17.49 -22.73 -46.95
N LYS A 83 18.48 -23.38 -47.58
CA LYS A 83 18.23 -24.37 -48.65
C LYS A 83 17.44 -25.56 -48.12
N THR A 84 17.74 -26.04 -46.91
CA THR A 84 16.98 -27.12 -46.28
C THR A 84 15.55 -26.69 -45.93
N ALA A 85 15.35 -25.45 -45.48
CA ALA A 85 14.02 -24.88 -45.28
C ALA A 85 13.22 -24.78 -46.59
N GLN A 86 13.83 -24.40 -47.70
CA GLN A 86 13.17 -24.38 -49.01
C GLN A 86 12.73 -25.79 -49.41
N ARG A 87 13.59 -26.81 -49.24
CA ARG A 87 13.23 -28.21 -49.51
C ARG A 87 12.04 -28.67 -48.67
N LEU A 88 11.99 -28.30 -47.39
CA LEU A 88 10.84 -28.59 -46.52
C LEU A 88 9.56 -27.91 -47.03
N GLU A 89 9.65 -26.68 -47.52
CA GLU A 89 8.50 -25.96 -48.08
C GLU A 89 7.99 -26.60 -49.38
N ASP A 90 8.91 -27.09 -50.22
CA ASP A 90 8.61 -27.76 -51.50
C ASP A 90 7.87 -29.10 -51.31
N LEU A 91 8.03 -29.77 -50.15
CA LEU A 91 7.22 -30.95 -49.77
C LEU A 91 5.72 -30.63 -49.63
N GLY A 92 5.39 -29.35 -49.40
CA GLY A 92 4.05 -28.81 -49.53
C GLY A 92 3.08 -29.04 -48.35
N GLY A 93 3.43 -29.86 -47.37
CA GLY A 93 2.61 -30.11 -46.18
C GLY A 93 2.46 -28.87 -45.28
N LYS A 94 1.29 -28.67 -44.65
CA LYS A 94 1.08 -27.52 -43.74
C LYS A 94 2.09 -27.51 -42.59
N GLN A 95 2.40 -28.69 -42.04
CA GLN A 95 3.40 -28.83 -40.97
C GLN A 95 4.84 -28.63 -41.50
N ASP A 96 5.13 -29.04 -42.73
CA ASP A 96 6.46 -28.85 -43.33
C ASP A 96 6.73 -27.38 -43.68
N ARG A 97 5.70 -26.67 -44.15
CA ARG A 97 5.72 -25.20 -44.31
C ARG A 97 5.93 -24.48 -42.98
N ALA A 98 5.29 -24.95 -41.91
CA ALA A 98 5.54 -24.43 -40.57
C ALA A 98 7.01 -24.66 -40.14
N ARG A 99 7.53 -25.89 -40.26
CA ARG A 99 8.94 -26.20 -39.95
C ARG A 99 9.91 -25.33 -40.77
N ALA A 100 9.67 -25.19 -42.07
CA ALA A 100 10.46 -24.33 -42.94
C ALA A 100 10.43 -22.86 -42.49
N LEU A 101 9.24 -22.34 -42.14
CA LEU A 101 9.07 -20.99 -41.63
C LEU A 101 9.85 -20.79 -40.32
N PHE A 102 9.78 -21.74 -39.40
CA PHE A 102 10.52 -21.68 -38.13
C PHE A 102 12.03 -21.59 -38.35
N ILE A 103 12.58 -22.39 -39.27
CA ILE A 103 14.01 -22.34 -39.63
C ILE A 103 14.37 -20.95 -40.21
N ARG A 104 13.56 -20.41 -41.13
CA ARG A 104 13.81 -19.07 -41.71
C ARG A 104 13.83 -17.98 -40.65
N VAL A 105 12.90 -18.05 -39.71
CA VAL A 105 12.79 -17.14 -38.56
C VAL A 105 14.08 -17.18 -37.71
N ARG A 106 14.55 -18.38 -37.32
CA ARG A 106 15.80 -18.58 -36.56
C ARG A 106 17.01 -18.00 -37.28
N VAL A 107 17.11 -18.21 -38.59
CA VAL A 107 18.24 -17.72 -39.40
C VAL A 107 18.20 -16.19 -39.50
N ALA A 108 17.03 -15.59 -39.75
CA ALA A 108 16.87 -14.14 -39.84
C ALA A 108 17.21 -13.44 -38.52
N GLU A 109 16.77 -14.01 -37.39
CA GLU A 109 17.13 -13.54 -36.06
C GLU A 109 18.66 -13.53 -35.88
N GLN A 110 19.30 -14.67 -36.10
CA GLN A 110 20.72 -14.78 -35.81
C GLN A 110 21.56 -13.86 -36.70
N ARG A 111 21.18 -13.70 -37.98
CA ARG A 111 21.78 -12.70 -38.87
C ARG A 111 21.60 -11.29 -38.35
N ALA A 112 20.46 -10.94 -37.77
CA ALA A 112 20.25 -9.62 -37.18
C ALA A 112 21.21 -9.34 -36.01
N PHE A 113 21.47 -10.34 -35.17
CA PHE A 113 22.34 -10.20 -33.99
C PHE A 113 23.84 -10.31 -34.28
N GLU A 114 24.25 -10.78 -35.46
CA GLU A 114 25.63 -10.72 -35.93
C GLU A 114 26.12 -9.28 -36.15
N TYR A 115 25.20 -8.33 -36.37
CA TYR A 115 25.55 -6.94 -36.64
C TYR A 115 25.36 -6.01 -35.41
N PRO A 116 26.15 -4.91 -35.31
CA PRO A 116 26.02 -3.93 -34.24
C PRO A 116 24.63 -3.26 -34.18
N LEU A 117 24.24 -2.79 -32.99
CA LEU A 117 22.92 -2.22 -32.66
C LEU A 117 22.46 -1.10 -33.62
N GLN A 118 23.37 -0.27 -34.13
CA GLN A 118 23.05 0.89 -35.00
C GLN A 118 23.28 0.65 -36.50
N SER A 119 23.51 -0.60 -36.92
CA SER A 119 23.76 -0.90 -38.33
C SER A 119 22.47 -0.97 -39.17
N ILE A 120 22.55 -0.50 -40.41
CA ILE A 120 21.44 -0.61 -41.38
C ILE A 120 21.12 -2.09 -41.68
N GLN A 121 22.15 -2.94 -41.69
CA GLN A 121 22.03 -4.38 -41.90
C GLN A 121 21.21 -5.03 -40.80
N ARG A 122 21.46 -4.69 -39.53
CA ARG A 122 20.63 -5.17 -38.41
C ARG A 122 19.19 -4.71 -38.56
N ALA A 123 18.96 -3.44 -38.90
CA ALA A 123 17.60 -2.93 -39.09
C ALA A 123 16.86 -3.67 -40.22
N HIS A 124 17.55 -4.00 -41.31
CA HIS A 124 17.02 -4.81 -42.41
C HIS A 124 16.59 -6.21 -41.94
N TYR A 125 17.51 -6.97 -41.30
CA TYR A 125 17.20 -8.32 -40.84
C TYR A 125 16.15 -8.34 -39.74
N LEU A 126 16.10 -7.35 -38.84
CA LEU A 126 14.99 -7.23 -37.88
C LEU A 126 13.65 -6.98 -38.58
N GLY A 127 13.63 -6.20 -39.67
CA GLY A 127 12.44 -6.02 -40.50
C GLY A 127 11.99 -7.33 -41.14
N GLU A 128 12.91 -8.12 -41.66
CA GLU A 128 12.66 -9.46 -42.21
C GLU A 128 12.11 -10.42 -41.13
N THR A 129 12.74 -10.44 -39.95
CA THR A 129 12.27 -11.25 -38.81
C THR A 129 10.83 -10.90 -38.44
N ARG A 130 10.45 -9.61 -38.40
CA ARG A 130 9.05 -9.20 -38.15
C ARG A 130 8.09 -9.72 -39.20
N GLN A 131 8.46 -9.65 -40.49
CA GLN A 131 7.61 -10.18 -41.55
C GLN A 131 7.43 -11.70 -41.46
N LEU A 132 8.50 -12.43 -41.13
CA LEU A 132 8.44 -13.88 -40.96
C LEU A 132 7.63 -14.27 -39.71
N LEU A 133 7.80 -13.54 -38.60
CA LEU A 133 7.00 -13.69 -37.38
C LEU A 133 5.52 -13.45 -37.64
N ASN A 134 5.13 -12.47 -38.45
CA ASN A 134 3.70 -12.27 -38.75
C ASN A 134 3.08 -13.47 -39.48
N ARG A 135 3.87 -14.22 -40.26
CA ARG A 135 3.40 -15.45 -40.92
C ARG A 135 3.26 -16.63 -39.95
N THR A 136 3.89 -16.59 -38.77
CA THR A 136 3.75 -17.69 -37.79
C THR A 136 2.34 -17.74 -37.22
N LEU A 137 1.60 -16.62 -37.26
CA LEU A 137 0.20 -16.53 -36.81
C LEU A 137 -0.76 -17.44 -37.58
N ASP A 138 -0.42 -17.84 -38.81
CA ASP A 138 -1.25 -18.74 -39.65
C ASP A 138 -1.17 -20.22 -39.20
N TYR A 139 -0.28 -20.52 -38.26
CA TYR A 139 0.06 -21.87 -37.81
C TYR A 139 -0.17 -22.03 -36.32
N HIS A 140 -0.46 -23.27 -35.92
CA HIS A 140 -0.53 -23.66 -34.53
C HIS A 140 0.81 -24.25 -34.10
N TRP A 141 1.36 -23.73 -33.02
CA TRP A 141 2.65 -24.12 -32.47
C TRP A 141 2.48 -24.73 -31.09
N ASP A 142 3.40 -25.63 -30.75
CA ASP A 142 3.52 -26.20 -29.42
C ASP A 142 4.10 -25.20 -28.41
N VAL A 143 3.88 -25.46 -27.12
CA VAL A 143 4.27 -24.57 -26.01
C VAL A 143 5.77 -24.15 -26.05
N PRO A 144 6.74 -25.05 -26.26
CA PRO A 144 8.15 -24.66 -26.35
C PRO A 144 8.44 -23.70 -27.52
N THR A 145 7.80 -23.94 -28.67
CA THR A 145 7.97 -23.09 -29.85
C THR A 145 7.33 -21.73 -29.63
N LEU A 146 6.14 -21.67 -29.02
CA LEU A 146 5.51 -20.40 -28.66
C LEU A 146 6.34 -19.59 -27.68
N ASP A 147 6.90 -20.18 -26.62
CA ASP A 147 7.77 -19.45 -25.67
C ASP A 147 9.00 -18.86 -26.38
N TYR A 148 9.57 -19.58 -27.34
CA TYR A 148 10.64 -19.05 -28.17
C TYR A 148 10.17 -17.91 -29.09
N LEU A 149 9.06 -18.08 -29.82
CA LEU A 149 8.52 -17.08 -30.73
C LEU A 149 8.17 -15.78 -30.00
N VAL A 150 7.58 -15.87 -28.80
CA VAL A 150 7.28 -14.72 -27.93
C VAL A 150 8.52 -13.94 -27.53
N ARG A 151 9.58 -14.63 -27.07
CA ARG A 151 10.82 -13.97 -26.65
C ARG A 151 11.43 -13.19 -27.79
N MET A 152 11.45 -13.78 -28.98
CA MET A 152 11.98 -13.15 -30.17
C MET A 152 11.05 -12.04 -30.71
N ALA A 153 9.73 -12.19 -30.62
CA ALA A 153 8.78 -11.12 -30.92
C ALA A 153 9.00 -9.92 -30.00
N ARG A 154 9.23 -10.14 -28.71
CA ARG A 154 9.60 -9.10 -27.74
C ARG A 154 10.93 -8.42 -28.11
N ASP A 155 11.97 -9.20 -28.38
CA ASP A 155 13.31 -8.68 -28.67
C ASP A 155 13.37 -7.92 -30.03
N SER A 156 12.46 -8.24 -30.95
CA SER A 156 12.28 -7.52 -32.23
C SER A 156 11.23 -6.40 -32.19
N SER A 157 10.63 -6.16 -31.02
CA SER A 157 9.54 -5.20 -30.77
C SER A 157 8.31 -5.42 -31.66
N ASN A 158 7.95 -6.68 -31.92
CA ASN A 158 6.74 -7.09 -32.63
C ASN A 158 5.61 -7.42 -31.64
N PHE A 159 4.86 -6.39 -31.24
CA PHE A 159 3.83 -6.52 -30.21
C PHE A 159 2.66 -7.42 -30.62
N ASP A 160 2.22 -7.38 -31.88
CA ASP A 160 1.06 -8.16 -32.34
C ASP A 160 1.27 -9.66 -32.20
N VAL A 161 2.44 -10.14 -32.64
CA VAL A 161 2.82 -11.56 -32.54
C VAL A 161 3.04 -11.95 -31.08
N MET A 162 3.73 -11.11 -30.32
CA MET A 162 3.94 -11.33 -28.89
C MET A 162 2.60 -11.46 -28.13
N SER A 163 1.63 -10.59 -28.44
CA SER A 163 0.31 -10.58 -27.83
C SER A 163 -0.46 -11.85 -28.15
N HIS A 164 -0.51 -12.25 -29.43
CA HIS A 164 -1.16 -13.48 -29.85
C HIS A 164 -0.54 -14.71 -29.17
N ASP A 165 0.79 -14.82 -29.21
CA ASP A 165 1.47 -16.03 -28.75
C ASP A 165 1.46 -16.16 -27.22
N TYR A 166 1.49 -15.06 -26.44
CA TYR A 166 1.28 -15.13 -24.99
C TYR A 166 -0.13 -15.62 -24.63
N GLN A 167 -1.16 -15.17 -25.35
CA GLN A 167 -2.53 -15.64 -25.15
C GLN A 167 -2.64 -17.14 -25.50
N ALA A 168 -2.01 -17.56 -26.60
CA ALA A 168 -1.94 -18.97 -26.98
C ALA A 168 -1.22 -19.82 -25.93
N LEU A 169 -0.10 -19.35 -25.37
CA LEU A 169 0.62 -20.01 -24.27
C LEU A 169 -0.27 -20.18 -23.04
N ALA A 170 -0.99 -19.14 -22.63
CA ALA A 170 -1.86 -19.21 -21.46
C ALA A 170 -3.00 -20.23 -21.62
N VAL A 171 -3.50 -20.42 -22.85
CA VAL A 171 -4.56 -21.41 -23.14
C VAL A 171 -3.99 -22.84 -23.23
N GLN A 172 -2.82 -23.01 -23.85
CA GLN A 172 -2.21 -24.33 -24.04
C GLN A 172 -1.51 -24.87 -22.79
N ASP A 173 -1.12 -23.98 -21.87
CA ASP A 173 -0.39 -24.31 -20.65
C ASP A 173 -1.10 -23.69 -19.42
N PRO A 174 -2.23 -24.28 -19.00
CA PRO A 174 -3.05 -23.75 -17.91
C PRO A 174 -2.32 -23.76 -16.56
N GLU A 175 -1.35 -24.65 -16.36
CA GLU A 175 -0.57 -24.74 -15.12
C GLU A 175 0.30 -23.50 -14.91
N ARG A 176 0.82 -22.92 -16.01
CA ARG A 176 1.64 -21.69 -15.98
C ARG A 176 0.92 -20.48 -16.55
N ALA A 177 -0.39 -20.55 -16.82
CA ALA A 177 -1.17 -19.45 -17.37
C ALA A 177 -1.02 -18.12 -16.60
N ARG A 178 -0.96 -18.18 -15.26
CA ARG A 178 -0.74 -16.99 -14.42
C ARG A 178 0.58 -16.29 -14.75
N LEU A 179 1.65 -17.05 -14.94
CA LEU A 179 2.97 -16.54 -15.32
C LEU A 179 2.95 -15.93 -16.73
N TRP A 180 2.30 -16.60 -17.68
CA TRP A 180 2.19 -16.13 -19.06
C TRP A 180 1.45 -14.79 -19.15
N TYR A 181 0.31 -14.65 -18.46
CA TYR A 181 -0.42 -13.38 -18.39
C TYR A 181 0.37 -12.28 -17.68
N ALA A 182 1.11 -12.57 -16.61
CA ALA A 182 1.95 -11.58 -15.94
C ALA A 182 3.05 -11.03 -16.87
N ARG A 183 3.70 -11.91 -17.65
CA ARG A 183 4.71 -11.51 -18.65
C ARG A 183 4.10 -10.70 -19.79
N TYR A 184 2.93 -11.11 -20.27
CA TYR A 184 2.18 -10.37 -21.29
C TYR A 184 1.81 -8.96 -20.81
N GLY A 185 1.25 -8.84 -19.60
CA GLY A 185 0.87 -7.55 -19.02
C GLY A 185 2.04 -6.58 -18.90
N LYS A 186 3.19 -7.07 -18.43
CA LYS A 186 4.42 -6.27 -18.38
C LYS A 186 4.89 -5.83 -19.77
N ALA A 187 4.94 -6.74 -20.73
CA ALA A 187 5.40 -6.41 -22.08
C ALA A 187 4.45 -5.45 -22.82
N ALA A 188 3.14 -5.54 -22.56
CA ALA A 188 2.16 -4.58 -23.02
C ALA A 188 2.35 -3.20 -22.39
N LEU A 189 2.66 -3.13 -21.09
CA LEU A 189 2.98 -1.88 -20.42
C LEU A 189 4.25 -1.22 -20.99
N ASP A 190 5.31 -2.01 -21.20
CA ASP A 190 6.57 -1.55 -21.82
C ASP A 190 6.34 -0.99 -23.24
N SER A 191 5.35 -1.55 -23.95
CA SER A 191 4.93 -1.13 -25.30
C SER A 191 3.85 -0.04 -25.29
N GLN A 192 3.49 0.52 -24.13
CA GLN A 192 2.46 1.55 -23.94
C GLN A 192 1.02 1.11 -24.30
N HIS A 193 0.76 -0.19 -24.37
CA HIS A 193 -0.56 -0.78 -24.55
C HIS A 193 -1.27 -0.96 -23.21
N TYR A 194 -1.61 0.16 -22.56
CA TYR A 194 -2.12 0.22 -21.19
C TYR A 194 -3.41 -0.60 -20.95
N THR A 195 -4.34 -0.64 -21.90
CA THR A 195 -5.59 -1.40 -21.76
C THR A 195 -5.35 -2.91 -21.80
N LEU A 196 -4.52 -3.38 -22.73
CA LEU A 196 -4.14 -4.79 -22.84
C LEU A 196 -3.30 -5.23 -21.64
N ALA A 197 -2.43 -4.35 -21.14
CA ALA A 197 -1.69 -4.59 -19.91
C ALA A 197 -2.63 -4.80 -18.72
N ALA A 198 -3.63 -3.94 -18.58
CA ALA A 198 -4.63 -4.04 -17.52
C ALA A 198 -5.44 -5.33 -17.61
N GLU A 199 -5.95 -5.66 -18.79
CA GLU A 199 -6.68 -6.91 -19.05
C GLU A 199 -5.84 -8.13 -18.66
N ALA A 200 -4.55 -8.17 -19.03
CA ALA A 200 -3.64 -9.24 -18.68
C ALA A 200 -3.44 -9.37 -17.17
N PHE A 201 -3.25 -8.26 -16.45
CA PHE A 201 -3.14 -8.30 -14.99
C PHE A 201 -4.44 -8.71 -14.30
N PHE A 202 -5.62 -8.37 -14.86
CA PHE A 202 -6.88 -8.87 -14.35
C PHE A 202 -7.07 -10.38 -14.60
N GLN A 203 -6.50 -10.94 -15.67
CA GLN A 203 -6.42 -12.41 -15.82
C GLN A 203 -5.55 -13.03 -14.73
N VAL A 204 -4.43 -12.39 -14.36
CA VAL A 204 -3.58 -12.83 -13.24
C VAL A 204 -4.35 -12.79 -11.91
N GLU A 205 -5.19 -11.78 -11.69
CA GLU A 205 -6.06 -11.68 -10.52
C GLU A 205 -7.05 -12.85 -10.46
N GLY A 206 -7.77 -13.12 -11.54
CA GLY A 206 -8.74 -14.23 -11.61
C GLY A 206 -8.11 -15.61 -11.39
N LEU A 207 -6.85 -15.80 -11.77
CA LEU A 207 -6.08 -17.03 -11.57
C LEU A 207 -5.41 -17.12 -10.19
N SER A 208 -5.40 -16.04 -9.41
CA SER A 208 -4.72 -15.97 -8.12
C SER A 208 -5.55 -16.56 -6.99
N ARG A 209 -4.90 -17.32 -6.10
CA ARG A 209 -5.56 -18.00 -4.98
C ARG A 209 -5.48 -17.25 -3.66
N SER A 210 -4.38 -16.53 -3.41
CA SER A 210 -4.20 -15.74 -2.18
C SER A 210 -4.76 -14.32 -2.38
N VAL A 211 -5.34 -13.76 -1.31
CA VAL A 211 -5.83 -12.37 -1.26
C VAL A 211 -4.71 -11.38 -1.59
N SER A 212 -3.48 -11.67 -1.15
CA SER A 212 -2.30 -10.84 -1.42
C SER A 212 -1.92 -10.82 -2.91
N ASP A 213 -1.91 -11.99 -3.55
CA ASP A 213 -1.63 -12.13 -4.98
C ASP A 213 -2.72 -11.46 -5.84
N LYS A 214 -4.00 -11.65 -5.46
CA LYS A 214 -5.14 -10.96 -6.09
C LYS A 214 -5.00 -9.44 -6.01
N ARG A 215 -4.70 -8.91 -4.82
CA ARG A 215 -4.52 -7.47 -4.60
C ARG A 215 -3.38 -6.90 -5.44
N ARG A 216 -2.22 -7.58 -5.51
CA ARG A 216 -1.09 -7.14 -6.34
C ARG A 216 -1.46 -7.08 -7.82
N ALA A 217 -2.08 -8.13 -8.33
CA ALA A 217 -2.52 -8.21 -9.73
C ALA A 217 -3.58 -7.15 -10.06
N TRP A 218 -4.56 -6.97 -9.17
CA TRP A 218 -5.57 -5.92 -9.26
C TRP A 218 -4.95 -4.52 -9.28
N ALA A 219 -4.02 -4.24 -8.36
CA ALA A 219 -3.32 -2.95 -8.30
C ALA A 219 -2.48 -2.70 -9.57
N ALA A 220 -1.78 -3.72 -10.08
CA ALA A 220 -1.04 -3.63 -11.33
C ALA A 220 -1.95 -3.31 -12.54
N GLY A 221 -3.13 -3.94 -12.60
CA GLY A 221 -4.10 -3.66 -13.67
C GLY A 221 -4.62 -2.22 -13.65
N ILE A 222 -4.94 -1.70 -12.46
CA ILE A 222 -5.36 -0.31 -12.28
C ILE A 222 -4.23 0.66 -12.61
N GLY A 223 -3.02 0.39 -12.10
CA GLY A 223 -1.85 1.21 -12.36
C GLY A 223 -1.48 1.29 -13.83
N ALA A 224 -1.70 0.21 -14.59
CA ALA A 224 -1.55 0.23 -16.05
C ALA A 224 -2.51 1.24 -16.71
N LEU A 225 -3.78 1.26 -16.30
CA LEU A 225 -4.76 2.23 -16.81
C LEU A 225 -4.46 3.66 -16.37
N GLU A 226 -4.01 3.87 -15.13
CA GLU A 226 -3.57 5.18 -14.65
C GLU A 226 -2.35 5.70 -15.42
N ALA A 227 -1.37 4.85 -15.74
CA ALA A 227 -0.23 5.20 -16.57
C ALA A 227 -0.64 5.63 -18.00
N GLY A 228 -1.76 5.10 -18.50
CA GLY A 228 -2.39 5.53 -19.74
C GLY A 228 -3.27 6.79 -19.64
N ASN A 229 -3.28 7.48 -18.48
CA ASN A 229 -4.18 8.59 -18.17
C ASN A 229 -5.68 8.22 -18.28
N GLN A 230 -6.03 6.96 -18.02
CA GLN A 230 -7.39 6.43 -18.13
C GLN A 230 -8.05 6.28 -16.76
N VAL A 231 -7.97 7.32 -15.93
CA VAL A 231 -8.42 7.28 -14.51
C VAL A 231 -9.89 6.86 -14.35
N ALA A 232 -10.77 7.32 -15.25
CA ALA A 232 -12.19 6.93 -15.22
C ALA A 232 -12.40 5.44 -15.54
N ALA A 233 -11.67 4.90 -16.53
CA ALA A 233 -11.72 3.48 -16.86
C ALA A 233 -11.09 2.62 -15.75
N ALA A 234 -9.99 3.10 -15.16
CA ALA A 234 -9.35 2.50 -14.00
C ALA A 234 -10.34 2.37 -12.83
N CYS A 235 -11.10 3.42 -12.52
CA CYS A 235 -12.11 3.39 -11.46
C CYS A 235 -13.21 2.35 -11.68
N VAL A 236 -13.72 2.24 -12.92
CA VAL A 236 -14.75 1.24 -13.28
C VAL A 236 -14.20 -0.19 -13.22
N ALA A 237 -13.02 -0.40 -13.80
CA ALA A 237 -12.36 -1.71 -13.80
C ALA A 237 -12.02 -2.16 -12.37
N ALA A 238 -11.57 -1.23 -11.53
CA ALA A 238 -11.20 -1.50 -10.16
C ALA A 238 -12.36 -2.00 -9.30
N ASP A 239 -13.56 -1.39 -9.41
CA ASP A 239 -14.76 -1.86 -8.69
C ASP A 239 -15.23 -3.22 -9.24
N ALA A 240 -15.13 -3.45 -10.55
CA ALA A 240 -15.51 -4.71 -11.18
C ALA A 240 -14.61 -5.89 -10.78
N HIS A 241 -13.30 -5.65 -10.62
CA HIS A 241 -12.29 -6.67 -10.31
C HIS A 241 -11.97 -6.79 -8.81
N MET A 242 -12.82 -6.28 -7.93
CA MET A 242 -12.59 -6.35 -6.48
C MET A 242 -12.97 -7.70 -5.84
N ALA A 243 -13.36 -8.69 -6.65
CA ALA A 243 -13.91 -9.97 -6.20
C ALA A 243 -12.92 -10.78 -5.35
N GLY A 244 -13.24 -10.98 -4.07
CA GLY A 244 -12.40 -11.67 -3.09
C GLY A 244 -11.37 -10.78 -2.38
N ILE A 245 -11.35 -9.47 -2.65
CA ILE A 245 -10.55 -8.46 -1.94
C ILE A 245 -11.41 -7.27 -1.44
N GLU A 246 -12.73 -7.40 -1.44
CA GLU A 246 -13.68 -6.32 -1.09
C GLU A 246 -13.53 -5.84 0.35
N MET A 247 -13.08 -6.72 1.23
CA MET A 247 -12.87 -6.44 2.67
C MET A 247 -11.39 -6.25 3.01
N ASP A 248 -10.51 -6.13 2.02
CA ASP A 248 -9.10 -5.83 2.24
C ASP A 248 -8.91 -4.31 2.46
N PRO A 249 -8.38 -3.86 3.62
CA PRO A 249 -8.24 -2.44 3.91
C PRO A 249 -7.41 -1.68 2.88
N GLU A 250 -6.36 -2.31 2.33
CA GLU A 250 -5.46 -1.67 1.37
C GLU A 250 -6.12 -1.48 0.00
N ALA A 251 -6.86 -2.49 -0.47
CA ALA A 251 -7.66 -2.37 -1.68
C ALA A 251 -8.75 -1.29 -1.55
N VAL A 252 -9.45 -1.23 -0.41
CA VAL A 252 -10.48 -0.21 -0.15
C VAL A 252 -9.87 1.20 -0.07
N ALA A 253 -8.72 1.37 0.60
CA ALA A 253 -8.02 2.66 0.63
C ALA A 253 -7.57 3.10 -0.77
N THR A 254 -7.10 2.16 -1.60
CA THR A 254 -6.73 2.43 -3.00
C THR A 254 -7.94 2.86 -3.82
N MET A 255 -9.08 2.19 -3.66
CA MET A 255 -10.34 2.59 -4.30
C MET A 255 -10.81 3.97 -3.90
N LEU A 256 -10.64 4.35 -2.63
CA LEU A 256 -10.98 5.70 -2.17
C LEU A 256 -10.08 6.76 -2.81
N LYS A 257 -8.77 6.51 -2.93
CA LYS A 257 -7.82 7.41 -3.63
C LYS A 257 -8.19 7.55 -5.11
N LEU A 258 -8.53 6.44 -5.76
CA LEU A 258 -8.90 6.39 -7.17
C LEU A 258 -10.26 7.05 -7.45
N ALA A 259 -11.26 6.83 -6.60
CA ALA A 259 -12.55 7.51 -6.70
C ALA A 259 -12.39 9.03 -6.62
N ARG A 260 -11.46 9.48 -5.78
CA ARG A 260 -11.14 10.91 -5.62
C ARG A 260 -10.42 11.50 -6.81
N SER A 261 -9.42 10.81 -7.37
CA SER A 261 -8.77 11.26 -8.61
C SER A 261 -9.74 11.29 -9.79
N ALA A 262 -10.72 10.38 -9.81
CA ALA A 262 -11.80 10.34 -10.80
C ALA A 262 -12.96 11.33 -10.53
N GLN A 263 -12.94 12.08 -9.42
CA GLN A 263 -14.04 12.96 -8.96
C GLN A 263 -15.40 12.26 -8.84
N ARG A 264 -15.38 10.97 -8.45
CA ARG A 264 -16.57 10.12 -8.25
C ARG A 264 -17.01 10.16 -6.79
N HIS A 265 -17.69 11.26 -6.42
CA HIS A 265 -18.19 11.50 -5.06
C HIS A 265 -19.08 10.37 -4.51
N ASP A 266 -19.85 9.70 -5.38
CA ASP A 266 -20.66 8.53 -5.03
C ASP A 266 -19.81 7.36 -4.50
N LEU A 267 -18.66 7.12 -5.15
CA LEU A 267 -17.72 6.07 -4.78
C LEU A 267 -16.84 6.48 -3.60
N GLU A 268 -16.43 7.75 -3.50
CA GLU A 268 -15.68 8.27 -2.35
C GLU A 268 -16.40 7.97 -1.03
N VAL A 269 -17.70 8.29 -0.95
CA VAL A 269 -18.49 8.02 0.25
C VAL A 269 -18.64 6.52 0.51
N LYS A 270 -18.88 5.71 -0.53
CA LYS A 270 -18.99 4.25 -0.44
C LYS A 270 -17.74 3.64 0.20
N TYR A 271 -16.56 3.91 -0.35
CA TYR A 271 -15.31 3.31 0.13
C TYR A 271 -14.82 3.92 1.45
N ALA A 272 -15.06 5.21 1.70
CA ALA A 272 -14.76 5.79 3.02
C ALA A 272 -15.57 5.14 4.14
N LYS A 273 -16.86 4.85 3.91
CA LYS A 273 -17.70 4.12 4.88
C LYS A 273 -17.20 2.69 5.11
N LEU A 274 -16.81 2.01 4.04
CA LEU A 274 -16.27 0.66 4.12
C LEU A 274 -14.93 0.63 4.89
N LEU A 275 -14.02 1.57 4.62
CA LEU A 275 -12.74 1.68 5.32
C LEU A 275 -12.93 1.99 6.81
N LEU A 276 -13.90 2.85 7.15
CA LEU A 276 -14.27 3.12 8.54
C LEU A 276 -14.86 1.88 9.22
N GLN A 277 -15.65 1.07 8.51
CA GLN A 277 -16.16 -0.19 9.05
C GLN A 277 -15.02 -1.19 9.31
N LEU A 278 -14.05 -1.30 8.41
CA LEU A 278 -12.88 -2.17 8.56
C LEU A 278 -12.00 -1.75 9.75
N SER A 279 -11.76 -0.44 9.93
CA SER A 279 -10.99 0.06 11.07
C SER A 279 -11.66 -0.19 12.43
N ARG A 280 -13.00 -0.27 12.47
CA ARG A 280 -13.75 -0.71 13.66
C ARG A 280 -13.67 -2.22 13.89
N ARG A 281 -13.64 -3.03 12.83
CA ARG A 281 -13.53 -4.50 12.97
C ARG A 281 -12.16 -4.92 13.48
N GLU A 282 -11.10 -4.26 13.03
CA GLU A 282 -9.73 -4.53 13.49
C GLU A 282 -9.59 -4.40 15.01
N GLU A 283 -10.38 -3.53 15.65
CA GLU A 283 -10.45 -3.39 17.11
C GLU A 283 -11.05 -4.62 17.81
N SER A 284 -12.08 -5.24 17.23
CA SER A 284 -12.74 -6.43 17.83
C SER A 284 -11.86 -7.68 17.83
N ILE A 285 -10.78 -7.68 17.03
CA ILE A 285 -9.83 -8.79 16.88
C ILE A 285 -8.61 -8.61 17.82
N GLY A 286 -8.59 -7.57 18.67
CA GLY A 286 -7.47 -7.24 19.55
C GLY A 286 -6.23 -6.78 18.78
N PRO A 287 -5.20 -6.21 19.43
CA PRO A 287 -3.96 -5.83 18.75
C PRO A 287 -3.42 -7.07 18.04
N ALA A 288 -3.32 -6.95 16.72
CA ALA A 288 -3.09 -8.03 15.79
C ALA A 288 -2.07 -9.04 16.32
N VAL A 289 -2.47 -10.31 16.41
CA VAL A 289 -1.54 -11.44 16.53
C VAL A 289 -0.61 -11.37 15.31
N ARG A 290 0.51 -10.67 15.45
CA ARG A 290 1.60 -10.62 14.46
C ARG A 290 2.52 -11.76 14.77
N TRP A 291 2.52 -12.76 13.90
CA TRP A 291 3.41 -13.90 14.03
C TRP A 291 4.86 -13.42 13.91
N VAL A 292 5.68 -13.72 14.91
CA VAL A 292 7.13 -13.48 14.87
C VAL A 292 7.79 -14.84 14.81
N HIS A 293 8.55 -15.13 13.76
CA HIS A 293 9.38 -16.33 13.71
C HIS A 293 10.77 -16.05 14.32
N TRP A 294 11.37 -17.10 14.90
CA TRP A 294 12.65 -17.07 15.60
C TRP A 294 13.66 -18.03 14.94
N ASP A 295 14.81 -17.50 14.53
CA ASP A 295 15.91 -18.26 13.90
C ASP A 295 17.13 -18.36 14.83
N GLY A 296 17.03 -19.16 15.90
CA GLY A 296 18.17 -19.40 16.78
C GLY A 296 18.14 -20.76 17.49
N PRO A 297 19.30 -21.32 17.89
CA PRO A 297 19.37 -22.63 18.50
C PRO A 297 18.57 -22.67 19.80
N THR A 298 17.56 -23.53 19.84
CA THR A 298 16.58 -23.57 20.92
C THR A 298 17.20 -24.08 22.22
N SER A 299 17.44 -23.20 23.19
CA SER A 299 17.63 -23.62 24.57
C SER A 299 16.29 -24.17 25.12
N GLY A 300 16.35 -25.17 26.00
CA GLY A 300 15.17 -25.85 26.54
C GLY A 300 14.19 -24.97 27.33
N SER A 301 14.58 -23.74 27.66
CA SER A 301 13.73 -22.72 28.29
C SER A 301 12.82 -22.02 27.27
N ALA A 302 13.34 -21.66 26.09
CA ALA A 302 12.55 -21.01 25.03
C ALA A 302 11.49 -21.98 24.47
N ARG A 303 11.88 -23.24 24.22
CA ARG A 303 10.97 -24.27 23.70
C ARG A 303 9.78 -24.55 24.63
N ARG A 304 9.99 -24.53 25.95
CA ARG A 304 8.92 -24.69 26.96
C ARG A 304 8.00 -23.48 27.06
N TYR A 305 8.52 -22.28 26.83
CA TYR A 305 7.73 -21.06 26.80
C TYR A 305 6.79 -21.02 25.58
N PHE A 306 7.30 -21.33 24.39
CA PHE A 306 6.50 -21.38 23.15
C PHE A 306 5.51 -22.56 23.12
N HIS A 307 5.85 -23.72 23.69
CA HIS A 307 4.90 -24.85 23.82
C HIS A 307 3.73 -24.56 24.76
N ARG A 308 3.94 -23.75 25.81
CA ARG A 308 2.92 -23.46 26.82
C ARG A 308 1.99 -22.32 26.43
N HIS A 309 2.49 -21.34 25.68
CA HIS A 309 1.75 -20.09 25.39
C HIS A 309 1.41 -19.89 23.90
N GLY A 310 1.92 -20.73 23.00
CA GLY A 310 1.73 -20.59 21.56
C GLY A 310 2.38 -19.32 21.00
N SER A 311 2.43 -19.20 19.67
CA SER A 311 3.01 -18.06 18.95
C SER A 311 2.18 -16.76 19.04
N ARG A 312 1.22 -16.69 19.98
CA ARG A 312 0.15 -15.68 20.01
C ARG A 312 0.44 -14.43 20.83
N PHE A 313 1.58 -14.33 21.51
CA PHE A 313 1.89 -13.17 22.34
C PHE A 313 3.34 -12.71 22.14
N SER A 314 3.58 -11.88 21.13
CA SER A 314 4.80 -11.07 21.02
C SER A 314 4.62 -9.61 21.49
N ASP A 315 3.39 -9.16 21.74
CA ASP A 315 3.10 -7.72 21.89
C ASP A 315 2.87 -7.30 23.36
N GLY A 316 3.13 -8.19 24.33
CA GLY A 316 3.18 -7.85 25.75
C GLY A 316 4.57 -7.40 26.22
N VAL A 317 4.65 -6.76 27.40
CA VAL A 317 5.91 -6.33 28.06
C VAL A 317 7.03 -7.39 28.02
N PRO A 318 6.76 -8.71 28.18
CA PRO A 318 7.80 -9.74 28.05
C PRO A 318 8.39 -9.88 26.63
N GLY A 319 7.58 -9.69 25.59
CA GLY A 319 8.01 -9.77 24.18
C GLY A 319 8.86 -8.57 23.75
N ALA A 320 8.49 -7.37 24.19
CA ALA A 320 9.28 -6.15 23.98
C ALA A 320 10.68 -6.22 24.63
N VAL A 321 10.77 -6.81 25.83
CA VAL A 321 12.05 -7.04 26.53
C VAL A 321 12.95 -8.05 25.80
N LEU A 322 12.36 -9.05 25.12
CA LEU A 322 13.10 -10.01 24.30
C LEU A 322 13.59 -9.39 22.97
N TRP A 323 12.76 -8.56 22.33
CA TRP A 323 13.14 -7.81 21.12
C TRP A 323 14.33 -6.88 21.38
N ALA A 324 14.29 -6.12 22.49
CA ALA A 324 15.38 -5.22 22.88
C ALA A 324 16.72 -5.94 23.13
N LYS A 325 16.69 -7.24 23.48
CA LYS A 325 17.91 -8.04 23.77
C LYS A 325 18.49 -8.75 22.55
N SER A 326 17.73 -8.97 21.49
CA SER A 326 18.22 -9.70 20.30
C SER A 326 17.44 -9.30 19.04
N PRO A 327 17.53 -8.04 18.58
CA PRO A 327 16.76 -7.53 17.45
C PRO A 327 17.06 -8.25 16.12
N ALA A 328 18.27 -8.81 15.96
CA ALA A 328 18.70 -9.52 14.76
C ALA A 328 18.10 -10.94 14.59
N ARG A 329 17.27 -11.41 15.53
CA ARG A 329 16.73 -12.79 15.55
C ARG A 329 15.20 -12.87 15.52
N PHE A 330 14.53 -11.73 15.35
CA PHE A 330 13.09 -11.62 15.25
C PHE A 330 12.73 -10.96 13.92
N HIS A 331 11.96 -11.68 13.09
CA HIS A 331 11.47 -11.16 11.82
C HIS A 331 9.96 -10.88 11.90
N ARG A 332 9.54 -9.71 11.42
CA ARG A 332 8.12 -9.33 11.29
C ARG A 332 7.54 -10.13 10.13
N SER A 333 6.49 -10.93 10.35
CA SER A 333 5.71 -11.50 9.24
C SER A 333 4.83 -10.41 8.63
N ALA A 334 5.42 -9.60 7.75
CA ALA A 334 4.73 -9.23 6.53
C ALA A 334 5.24 -10.23 5.49
N ASP A 335 4.33 -10.91 4.79
CA ASP A 335 4.62 -11.72 3.59
C ASP A 335 5.04 -13.20 3.72
N GLN A 336 4.75 -13.89 4.82
CA GLN A 336 4.75 -15.37 4.81
C GLN A 336 3.43 -15.92 5.36
N GLU A 337 2.59 -16.44 4.46
CA GLU A 337 1.58 -17.44 4.81
C GLU A 337 2.26 -18.64 5.49
N PRO A 338 1.59 -19.32 6.44
CA PRO A 338 2.19 -20.39 7.21
C PRO A 338 2.63 -21.50 6.26
N ALA A 339 3.93 -21.82 6.26
CA ALA A 339 4.40 -23.05 5.70
C ALA A 339 3.69 -24.21 6.42
N ILE A 340 2.63 -24.74 5.80
CA ILE A 340 2.08 -26.05 6.13
C ILE A 340 3.04 -27.09 5.55
N ASN A 341 4.29 -27.09 6.01
CA ASN A 341 5.26 -28.14 5.78
C ASN A 341 5.64 -28.72 7.13
N GLY A 342 4.67 -29.43 7.70
CA GLY A 342 4.82 -30.15 8.95
C GLY A 342 3.82 -31.29 9.00
N LEU A 343 3.92 -32.21 8.04
CA LEU A 343 3.56 -33.63 8.10
C LEU A 343 3.77 -34.23 6.70
N GLY A 344 4.82 -35.04 6.54
CA GLY A 344 5.16 -35.64 5.26
C GLY A 344 4.21 -36.76 4.84
N VAL A 345 3.75 -36.73 3.60
CA VAL A 345 3.58 -37.88 2.70
C VAL A 345 3.81 -37.33 1.28
N GLY A 346 4.67 -38.00 0.50
CA GLY A 346 5.14 -37.52 -0.80
C GLY A 346 4.02 -37.29 -1.83
N ALA A 347 4.16 -36.18 -2.55
CA ALA A 347 3.61 -36.00 -3.89
C ALA A 347 4.65 -35.21 -4.69
N GLU A 348 5.40 -35.93 -5.52
CA GLU A 348 6.16 -35.34 -6.62
C GLU A 348 5.14 -34.80 -7.63
N SER A 349 4.97 -33.49 -7.68
CA SER A 349 4.38 -32.79 -8.81
C SER A 349 5.11 -31.45 -8.96
N GLY A 350 6.07 -31.42 -9.89
CA GLY A 350 6.91 -30.27 -10.17
C GLY A 350 6.13 -29.11 -10.78
N VAL A 351 5.85 -28.11 -9.97
CA VAL A 351 5.72 -26.72 -10.44
C VAL A 351 6.79 -25.97 -9.66
N ASN A 352 7.81 -25.47 -10.36
CA ASN A 352 8.98 -24.86 -9.73
C ASN A 352 8.57 -23.63 -8.89
N ASP A 353 8.97 -23.58 -7.61
CA ASP A 353 8.77 -22.44 -6.72
C ASP A 353 9.32 -21.11 -7.31
N GLU A 354 10.26 -21.19 -8.26
CA GLU A 354 10.83 -20.06 -9.03
C GLU A 354 9.80 -19.39 -9.97
N ASP A 355 8.88 -20.14 -10.57
CA ASP A 355 7.86 -19.59 -11.46
C ASP A 355 6.74 -18.88 -10.67
N ALA A 356 6.44 -19.38 -9.47
CA ALA A 356 5.48 -18.77 -8.55
C ALA A 356 6.03 -17.48 -7.91
N THR A 357 7.33 -17.43 -7.62
CA THR A 357 8.04 -16.21 -7.14
C THR A 357 8.24 -15.21 -8.26
N PHE A 358 8.64 -15.60 -9.46
CA PHE A 358 8.76 -14.68 -10.60
C PHE A 358 7.42 -14.06 -11.01
N ALA A 359 6.30 -14.80 -10.98
CA ALA A 359 4.98 -14.20 -11.20
C ALA A 359 4.60 -13.17 -10.12
N ARG A 360 5.08 -13.34 -8.88
CA ARG A 360 4.92 -12.36 -7.81
C ARG A 360 5.82 -11.13 -8.03
N ASP A 361 7.07 -11.34 -8.42
CA ASP A 361 8.07 -10.28 -8.64
C ASP A 361 7.82 -9.46 -9.92
N VAL A 362 7.18 -10.05 -10.93
CA VAL A 362 6.86 -9.40 -12.21
C VAL A 362 5.53 -8.64 -12.17
N THR A 363 4.69 -8.91 -11.19
CA THR A 363 3.57 -8.01 -10.87
C THR A 363 4.18 -6.83 -10.13
N PRO A 364 4.31 -5.64 -10.75
CA PRO A 364 4.99 -4.54 -10.10
C PRO A 364 4.27 -4.24 -8.79
N GLU A 365 4.98 -4.33 -7.67
CA GLU A 365 4.58 -3.60 -6.49
C GLU A 365 4.72 -2.14 -6.87
N ILE A 366 3.58 -1.49 -7.15
CA ILE A 366 3.57 -0.08 -7.53
C ILE A 366 4.00 0.69 -6.28
N GLU A 367 5.31 0.95 -6.18
CA GLU A 367 5.81 2.06 -5.40
C GLU A 367 5.14 3.31 -5.98
N GLN A 368 4.40 4.01 -5.11
CA GLN A 368 3.84 5.33 -5.38
C GLN A 368 4.90 6.24 -6.02
N PRO A 369 4.52 7.20 -6.89
CA PRO A 369 5.48 7.97 -7.66
C PRO A 369 6.36 8.81 -6.73
N SER A 370 7.56 8.30 -6.42
CA SER A 370 8.62 9.11 -5.85
C SER A 370 9.28 9.86 -6.99
N THR A 371 9.17 11.18 -6.95
CA THR A 371 9.95 12.10 -7.78
C THR A 371 11.45 11.84 -7.55
N GLN A 372 12.07 10.98 -8.34
CA GLN A 372 13.51 10.80 -8.35
C GLN A 372 14.14 11.72 -9.40
N GLY A 373 14.60 12.87 -8.91
CA GLY A 373 15.41 13.81 -9.65
C GLY A 373 16.34 14.58 -8.72
N ALA A 374 17.22 13.90 -7.99
CA ALA A 374 18.53 14.41 -7.55
C ALA A 374 19.26 13.39 -6.69
N ARG A 375 20.41 12.90 -7.17
CA ARG A 375 21.45 12.31 -6.31
C ARG A 375 21.97 13.41 -5.38
N ALA A 376 21.92 13.17 -4.07
CA ALA A 376 22.67 13.93 -3.06
C ALA A 376 23.60 12.99 -2.28
N PRO A 377 24.77 13.48 -1.83
CA PRO A 377 25.91 12.64 -1.45
C PRO A 377 25.79 12.08 -0.03
N LYS A 378 26.44 10.94 0.18
CA LYS A 378 26.65 10.33 1.50
C LYS A 378 27.68 11.16 2.28
N ASN A 379 27.29 11.71 3.43
CA ASN A 379 28.19 12.01 4.55
C ASN A 379 27.42 12.08 5.87
N GLY A 380 28.13 11.74 6.95
CA GLY A 380 27.60 11.21 8.20
C GLY A 380 26.86 12.18 9.12
N GLY A 381 26.08 11.59 10.01
CA GLY A 381 25.34 12.24 11.09
C GLY A 381 23.99 11.56 11.29
N TRP A 382 23.88 10.64 12.24
CA TRP A 382 22.60 10.05 12.64
C TRP A 382 21.72 11.12 13.30
N ALA A 383 20.98 11.87 12.48
CA ALA A 383 19.71 12.45 12.85
C ALA A 383 18.64 11.61 12.14
N ALA A 384 17.78 10.94 12.92
CA ALA A 384 16.66 10.20 12.38
C ALA A 384 15.77 11.15 11.56
N PRO A 385 15.52 10.90 10.26
CA PRO A 385 14.55 11.69 9.53
C PRO A 385 13.16 11.46 10.14
N ALA A 386 12.41 12.54 10.33
CA ALA A 386 11.00 12.48 10.72
C ALA A 386 10.28 11.50 9.79
N GLY A 387 9.85 10.37 10.34
CA GLY A 387 9.33 9.24 9.58
C GLY A 387 8.08 9.63 8.80
N ALA A 388 7.94 9.08 7.59
CA ALA A 388 6.69 9.13 6.85
C ALA A 388 5.51 8.75 7.77
N PRO A 389 4.34 9.41 7.62
CA PRO A 389 3.18 9.09 8.43
C PRO A 389 2.88 7.58 8.34
N SER A 390 2.60 6.94 9.48
CA SER A 390 2.21 5.53 9.47
C SER A 390 0.99 5.35 8.56
N LYS A 391 0.93 4.27 7.76
CA LYS A 391 -0.18 3.96 6.84
C LYS A 391 -1.58 4.18 7.44
N ASN A 392 -1.76 3.84 8.72
CA ASN A 392 -2.99 4.11 9.47
C ASN A 392 -3.38 5.59 9.45
N LEU A 393 -2.45 6.51 9.70
CA LEU A 393 -2.71 7.95 9.70
C LEU A 393 -3.20 8.43 8.32
N GLU A 394 -2.57 7.98 7.23
CA GLU A 394 -2.99 8.33 5.87
C GLU A 394 -4.43 7.90 5.58
N ASP A 395 -4.81 6.70 6.03
CA ASP A 395 -6.17 6.18 5.84
C ASP A 395 -7.21 7.01 6.61
N PHE A 396 -6.91 7.42 7.86
CA PHE A 396 -7.78 8.31 8.63
C PHE A 396 -7.93 9.69 7.99
N GLU A 397 -6.83 10.27 7.49
CA GLU A 397 -6.85 11.53 6.74
C GLU A 397 -7.70 11.44 5.47
N LEU A 398 -7.56 10.32 4.75
CA LEU A 398 -8.28 10.06 3.53
C LEU A 398 -9.80 9.94 3.79
N MET A 399 -10.21 9.17 4.80
CA MET A 399 -11.61 9.06 5.22
C MET A 399 -12.17 10.41 5.68
N TYR A 400 -11.44 11.12 6.53
CA TYR A 400 -11.86 12.43 7.05
C TYR A 400 -12.13 13.43 5.91
N SER A 401 -11.16 13.58 5.01
CA SER A 401 -11.29 14.51 3.89
C SER A 401 -12.41 14.12 2.92
N ALA A 402 -12.61 12.82 2.67
CA ALA A 402 -13.72 12.32 1.85
C ALA A 402 -15.09 12.63 2.49
N PHE A 403 -15.25 12.46 3.80
CA PHE A 403 -16.52 12.73 4.47
C PHE A 403 -16.82 14.23 4.57
N VAL A 404 -15.83 15.05 4.93
CA VAL A 404 -16.00 16.50 4.99
C VAL A 404 -16.32 17.06 3.60
N GLY A 405 -15.58 16.64 2.56
CA GLY A 405 -15.80 17.08 1.18
C GLY A 405 -17.19 16.72 0.64
N ASN A 406 -17.76 15.61 1.08
CA ASN A 406 -19.09 15.14 0.68
C ASN A 406 -20.22 15.51 1.67
N GLY A 407 -19.95 16.38 2.66
CA GLY A 407 -20.94 16.82 3.65
C GLY A 407 -21.43 15.73 4.62
N GLN A 408 -20.75 14.59 4.69
CA GLN A 408 -21.06 13.49 5.61
C GLN A 408 -20.48 13.77 7.01
N LEU A 409 -20.96 14.83 7.66
CA LEU A 409 -20.36 15.35 8.89
C LEU A 409 -20.44 14.38 10.08
N LYS A 410 -21.50 13.56 10.16
CA LYS A 410 -21.63 12.52 11.19
C LYS A 410 -20.54 11.46 11.07
N GLU A 411 -20.26 11.02 9.85
CA GLU A 411 -19.20 10.07 9.57
C GLU A 411 -17.81 10.68 9.78
N ALA A 412 -17.61 11.96 9.40
CA ALA A 412 -16.36 12.67 9.69
C ALA A 412 -16.08 12.77 11.20
N GLU A 413 -17.11 13.05 12.01
CA GLU A 413 -17.01 13.06 13.48
C GLU A 413 -16.59 11.69 14.02
N ALA A 414 -17.21 10.62 13.49
CA ALA A 414 -16.86 9.25 13.87
C ALA A 414 -15.42 8.86 13.48
N VAL A 415 -14.88 9.36 12.37
CA VAL A 415 -13.47 9.18 11.99
C VAL A 415 -12.56 9.88 13.01
N CYS A 416 -12.87 11.11 13.41
CA CYS A 416 -12.06 11.85 14.39
C CYS A 416 -12.05 11.17 15.75
N LEU A 417 -13.20 10.72 16.26
CA LEU A 417 -13.28 9.94 17.50
C LEU A 417 -12.44 8.67 17.40
N LYS A 418 -12.56 7.95 16.27
CA LYS A 418 -11.81 6.71 16.05
C LYS A 418 -10.30 6.94 15.95
N ALA A 419 -9.88 8.07 15.39
CA ALA A 419 -8.48 8.47 15.34
C ALA A 419 -7.91 8.73 16.74
N LEU A 420 -8.67 9.40 17.62
CA LEU A 420 -8.29 9.63 19.01
C LEU A 420 -8.22 8.32 19.82
N GLU A 421 -9.16 7.40 19.61
CA GLU A 421 -9.12 6.05 20.19
C GLU A 421 -7.87 5.26 19.75
N ARG A 422 -7.41 5.46 18.52
CA ARG A 422 -6.16 4.87 17.99
C ARG A 422 -4.89 5.58 18.49
N HIS A 423 -5.03 6.52 19.42
CA HIS A 423 -3.93 7.35 19.95
C HIS A 423 -3.15 8.08 18.84
N LEU A 424 -3.82 8.41 17.73
CA LEU A 424 -3.27 9.35 16.77
C LEU A 424 -3.17 10.74 17.40
N ASP A 425 -2.32 11.60 16.85
CA ASP A 425 -1.97 12.89 17.45
C ASP A 425 -3.21 13.67 17.94
N PRO A 426 -3.38 13.79 19.27
CA PRO A 426 -4.52 14.48 19.85
C PRO A 426 -4.60 15.95 19.45
N ALA A 427 -3.46 16.60 19.18
CA ALA A 427 -3.46 18.00 18.76
C ALA A 427 -4.11 18.17 17.37
N VAL A 428 -3.95 17.20 16.47
CA VAL A 428 -4.55 17.24 15.14
C VAL A 428 -6.03 16.87 15.22
N TRP A 429 -6.34 15.74 15.85
CA TRP A 429 -7.67 15.13 15.77
C TRP A 429 -8.69 15.78 16.71
N THR A 430 -8.27 16.36 17.84
CA THR A 430 -9.19 17.11 18.74
C THR A 430 -9.67 18.39 18.09
N LYS A 431 -8.76 19.15 17.42
CA LYS A 431 -9.14 20.35 16.66
C LYS A 431 -10.16 20.03 15.58
N ARG A 432 -9.92 18.96 14.81
CA ARG A 432 -10.81 18.53 13.73
C ARG A 432 -12.16 18.05 14.24
N LEU A 433 -12.18 17.30 15.34
CA LEU A 433 -13.41 16.90 16.00
C LEU A 433 -14.23 18.13 16.43
N ALA A 434 -13.60 19.13 17.03
CA ALA A 434 -14.25 20.37 17.44
C ALA A 434 -14.82 21.17 16.24
N GLN A 435 -14.09 21.22 15.13
CA GLN A 435 -14.55 21.85 13.88
C GLN A 435 -15.74 21.10 13.26
N VAL A 436 -15.65 19.79 13.11
CA VAL A 436 -16.72 18.98 12.52
C VAL A 436 -17.96 19.00 13.40
N ALA A 437 -17.83 18.91 14.73
CA ALA A 437 -18.95 19.02 15.65
C ALA A 437 -19.67 20.37 15.50
N LEU A 438 -18.92 21.47 15.31
CA LEU A 438 -19.50 22.78 15.04
C LEU A 438 -20.28 22.81 13.73
N TRP A 439 -19.70 22.27 12.64
CA TRP A 439 -20.39 22.17 11.34
C TRP A 439 -21.61 21.24 11.38
N ASN A 440 -21.55 20.18 12.19
CA ASN A 440 -22.63 19.21 12.39
C ASN A 440 -23.74 19.75 13.32
N GLY A 441 -23.68 21.02 13.73
CA GLY A 441 -24.70 21.66 14.56
C GLY A 441 -24.68 21.23 16.03
N GLN A 442 -23.53 20.76 16.54
CA GLN A 442 -23.35 20.31 17.92
C GLN A 442 -22.42 21.25 18.71
N PRO A 443 -22.90 22.46 19.09
CA PRO A 443 -22.03 23.47 19.69
C PRO A 443 -21.50 23.09 21.08
N LYS A 444 -22.22 22.26 21.84
CA LYS A 444 -21.74 21.76 23.15
C LYS A 444 -20.53 20.82 23.01
N VAL A 445 -20.64 19.83 22.11
CA VAL A 445 -19.53 18.92 21.80
C VAL A 445 -18.35 19.69 21.21
N ALA A 446 -18.62 20.66 20.34
CA ALA A 446 -17.58 21.54 19.81
C ALA A 446 -16.87 22.32 20.93
N LEU A 447 -17.62 22.90 21.87
CA LEU A 447 -17.09 23.66 23.00
C LEU A 447 -16.16 22.80 23.87
N GLU A 448 -16.60 21.60 24.25
CA GLU A 448 -15.81 20.66 25.04
C GLU A 448 -14.48 20.32 24.35
N ASN A 449 -14.51 19.99 23.06
CA ASN A 449 -13.30 19.64 22.32
C ASN A 449 -12.40 20.85 22.04
N TRP A 450 -12.97 22.03 21.78
CA TRP A 450 -12.19 23.28 21.67
C TRP A 450 -11.49 23.62 22.98
N MET A 451 -12.13 23.39 24.13
CA MET A 451 -11.53 23.60 25.45
C MET A 451 -10.35 22.65 25.67
N ILE A 452 -10.53 21.34 25.42
CA ILE A 452 -9.44 20.36 25.53
C ILE A 452 -8.26 20.76 24.65
N TYR A 453 -8.52 21.14 23.40
CA TYR A 453 -7.49 21.54 22.45
C TYR A 453 -6.78 22.84 22.89
N ALA A 454 -7.54 23.85 23.34
CA ALA A 454 -7.02 25.13 23.79
C ALA A 454 -6.12 24.98 25.02
N GLN A 455 -6.53 24.18 26.00
CA GLN A 455 -5.75 23.90 27.21
C GLN A 455 -4.47 23.12 26.90
N ALA A 456 -4.55 22.11 26.01
CA ALA A 456 -3.40 21.27 25.67
C ALA A 456 -2.34 22.01 24.83
N THR A 457 -2.74 22.98 24.00
CA THR A 457 -1.85 23.61 23.01
C THR A 457 -1.58 25.09 23.27
N HIS A 458 -2.29 25.72 24.22
CA HIS A 458 -2.29 27.16 24.44
C HIS A 458 -2.57 27.98 23.16
N ASN A 459 -3.35 27.40 22.24
CA ASN A 459 -3.66 28.04 20.96
C ASN A 459 -4.71 29.15 21.14
N GLU A 460 -4.37 30.37 20.72
CA GLU A 460 -5.22 31.54 20.90
C GLU A 460 -6.51 31.51 20.06
N GLU A 461 -6.45 30.99 18.84
CA GLU A 461 -7.63 30.83 17.98
C GLU A 461 -8.63 29.84 18.61
N ALA A 462 -8.13 28.83 19.32
CA ALA A 462 -8.97 27.88 20.05
C ALA A 462 -9.68 28.55 21.22
N TRP A 463 -8.98 29.36 22.01
CA TRP A 463 -9.58 30.13 23.11
C TRP A 463 -10.65 31.13 22.63
N GLN A 464 -10.43 31.79 21.50
CA GLN A 464 -11.45 32.66 20.90
C GLN A 464 -12.70 31.88 20.47
N ASN A 465 -12.53 30.67 19.94
CA ASN A 465 -13.65 29.79 19.62
C ASN A 465 -14.41 29.35 20.88
N VAL A 466 -13.70 29.01 21.97
CA VAL A 466 -14.32 28.72 23.28
C VAL A 466 -15.14 29.91 23.76
N LEU A 467 -14.58 31.13 23.79
CA LEU A 467 -15.30 32.34 24.21
C LEU A 467 -16.58 32.59 23.41
N ARG A 468 -16.50 32.42 22.08
CA ARG A 468 -17.64 32.62 21.18
C ARG A 468 -18.72 31.57 21.39
N ILE A 469 -18.35 30.30 21.43
CA ILE A 469 -19.29 29.18 21.53
C ILE A 469 -19.91 29.11 22.93
N ALA A 470 -19.13 29.33 23.98
CA ALA A 470 -19.61 29.37 25.37
C ALA A 470 -20.70 30.43 25.54
N ARG A 471 -20.50 31.62 24.97
CA ARG A 471 -21.52 32.69 24.97
C ARG A 471 -22.78 32.31 24.18
N GLN A 472 -22.62 31.65 23.03
CA GLN A 472 -23.76 31.19 22.22
C GLN A 472 -24.55 30.06 22.90
N THR A 473 -23.88 29.24 23.70
CA THR A 473 -24.48 28.09 24.40
C THR A 473 -24.90 28.40 25.84
N ASN A 474 -24.65 29.63 26.32
CA ASN A 474 -24.80 30.07 27.72
C ASN A 474 -24.07 29.13 28.71
N ASP A 475 -22.90 28.62 28.33
CA ASP A 475 -22.02 27.87 29.23
C ASP A 475 -21.09 28.84 29.96
N ASP A 476 -21.56 29.34 31.09
CA ASP A 476 -20.85 30.35 31.88
C ASP A 476 -19.55 29.82 32.49
N ARG A 477 -19.44 28.50 32.72
CA ARG A 477 -18.22 27.90 33.28
C ARG A 477 -17.09 27.89 32.25
N SER A 478 -17.39 27.45 31.03
CA SER A 478 -16.45 27.49 29.92
C SER A 478 -16.11 28.94 29.53
N TYR A 479 -17.08 29.85 29.59
CA TYR A 479 -16.87 31.26 29.33
C TYR A 479 -15.91 31.90 30.36
N LEU A 480 -16.15 31.68 31.65
CA LEU A 480 -15.27 32.14 32.73
C LEU A 480 -13.84 31.62 32.55
N THR A 481 -13.68 30.33 32.25
CA THR A 481 -12.36 29.72 32.04
C THR A 481 -11.57 30.42 30.94
N ALA A 482 -12.24 30.77 29.83
CA ALA A 482 -11.58 31.45 28.74
C ALA A 482 -11.31 32.94 29.03
N LEU A 483 -12.16 33.63 29.80
CA LEU A 483 -11.88 34.99 30.28
C LEU A 483 -10.68 35.02 31.23
N LEU A 484 -10.57 34.03 32.13
CA LEU A 484 -9.42 33.92 33.04
C LEU A 484 -8.12 33.78 32.25
N HIS A 485 -8.10 32.92 31.23
CA HIS A 485 -6.94 32.79 30.33
C HIS A 485 -6.61 34.12 29.61
N GLU A 486 -7.62 34.82 29.09
CA GLU A 486 -7.42 36.13 28.46
C GLU A 486 -6.85 37.16 29.46
N SER A 487 -7.24 37.08 30.73
CA SER A 487 -6.79 38.01 31.80
C SER A 487 -5.36 37.76 32.26
N GLU A 488 -4.82 36.56 32.03
CA GLU A 488 -3.40 36.29 32.24
C GLU A 488 -2.54 37.01 31.20
N ARG A 489 -3.07 37.18 29.99
CA ARG A 489 -2.40 37.87 28.88
C ARG A 489 -2.56 39.38 28.97
N ASN A 490 -3.73 39.85 29.41
CA ASN A 490 -4.07 41.26 29.55
C ASN A 490 -4.46 41.59 31.01
N PRO A 491 -3.50 41.54 31.96
CA PRO A 491 -3.81 41.66 33.39
C PRO A 491 -4.32 43.04 33.82
N GLU A 492 -4.08 44.08 33.01
CA GLU A 492 -4.51 45.46 33.29
C GLU A 492 -5.84 45.84 32.63
N ASP A 493 -6.47 44.93 31.88
CA ASP A 493 -7.76 45.19 31.25
C ASP A 493 -8.91 45.12 32.26
N LEU A 494 -9.31 46.28 32.78
CA LEU A 494 -10.39 46.41 33.75
C LEU A 494 -11.76 46.00 33.20
N GLU A 495 -11.98 46.05 31.88
CA GLU A 495 -13.23 45.58 31.27
C GLU A 495 -13.31 44.05 31.35
N LEU A 496 -12.18 43.38 31.10
CA LEU A 496 -12.07 41.93 31.22
C LEU A 496 -12.27 41.46 32.66
N ILE A 497 -11.70 42.16 33.64
CA ILE A 497 -11.95 41.91 35.06
C ILE A 497 -13.44 42.02 35.39
N GLY A 498 -14.12 43.06 34.88
CA GLY A 498 -15.57 43.22 35.06
C GLY A 498 -16.38 42.04 34.48
N LYS A 499 -15.98 41.53 33.31
CA LYS A 499 -16.62 40.34 32.69
C LYS A 499 -16.42 39.07 33.53
N ILE A 500 -15.27 38.92 34.18
CA ILE A 500 -14.97 37.77 35.07
C ILE A 500 -15.88 37.79 36.30
N ILE A 501 -16.02 38.96 36.95
CA ILE A 501 -16.92 39.12 38.11
C ILE A 501 -18.36 38.78 37.70
N ALA A 502 -18.86 39.36 36.61
CA ALA A 502 -20.20 39.08 36.10
C ALA A 502 -20.40 37.60 35.70
N ALA A 503 -19.35 36.89 35.28
CA ALA A 503 -19.43 35.46 35.01
C ALA A 503 -19.53 34.62 36.30
N HIS A 504 -18.77 34.95 37.34
CA HIS A 504 -18.88 34.33 38.66
C HIS A 504 -20.24 34.57 39.31
N GLU A 505 -20.78 35.79 39.23
CA GLU A 505 -22.13 36.10 39.72
C GLU A 505 -23.20 35.25 39.04
N ARG A 506 -23.13 35.08 37.71
CA ARG A 506 -24.06 34.20 36.97
C ARG A 506 -23.94 32.72 37.36
N LEU A 507 -22.75 32.29 37.78
CA LEU A 507 -22.51 30.95 38.32
C LEU A 507 -22.89 30.81 39.81
N ALA A 508 -23.38 31.88 40.45
CA ALA A 508 -23.65 31.94 41.89
C ALA A 508 -22.40 31.65 42.74
N GLU A 509 -21.22 32.08 42.28
CA GLU A 509 -19.94 31.97 42.97
C GLU A 509 -19.34 33.36 43.31
N PRO A 510 -20.04 34.25 44.04
CA PRO A 510 -19.56 35.62 44.29
C PRO A 510 -18.27 35.68 45.13
N GLU A 511 -18.07 34.73 46.05
CA GLU A 511 -16.85 34.62 46.86
C GLU A 511 -15.61 34.36 45.99
N ALA A 512 -15.76 33.62 44.89
CA ALA A 512 -14.67 33.38 43.96
C ALA A 512 -14.22 34.67 43.24
N SER A 513 -15.12 35.64 43.06
CA SER A 513 -14.77 36.98 42.54
C SER A 513 -13.93 37.78 43.53
N LEU A 514 -14.28 37.74 44.81
CA LEU A 514 -13.51 38.39 45.87
C LEU A 514 -12.11 37.78 45.98
N ASP A 515 -12.00 36.46 45.98
CA ASP A 515 -10.71 35.77 45.97
C ASP A 515 -9.87 36.11 44.72
N PHE A 516 -10.50 36.14 43.55
CA PHE A 516 -9.85 36.54 42.30
C PHE A 516 -9.31 37.97 42.36
N LEU A 517 -10.14 38.95 42.77
CA LEU A 517 -9.74 40.35 42.91
C LEU A 517 -8.59 40.52 43.91
N LYS A 518 -8.69 39.84 45.05
CA LYS A 518 -7.64 39.85 46.08
C LYS A 518 -6.32 39.27 45.56
N ALA A 519 -6.38 38.17 44.80
CA ALA A 519 -5.21 37.55 44.20
C ALA A 519 -4.56 38.43 43.11
N ARG A 520 -5.36 39.24 42.39
CA ARG A 520 -4.88 40.16 41.35
C ARG A 520 -4.43 41.53 41.86
N ALA A 521 -4.66 41.83 43.14
CA ALA A 521 -4.29 43.10 43.78
C ALA A 521 -2.78 43.27 44.04
N VAL A 522 -1.98 43.26 42.98
CA VAL A 522 -0.51 43.32 43.01
C VAL A 522 -0.01 44.44 42.10
N GLY A 523 1.08 45.11 42.49
CA GLY A 523 1.74 46.12 41.66
C GLY A 523 0.82 47.28 41.26
N SER A 524 0.81 47.66 39.98
CA SER A 524 -0.07 48.69 39.40
C SER A 524 -1.56 48.39 39.61
N MET A 525 -1.91 47.10 39.69
CA MET A 525 -3.29 46.64 39.84
C MET A 525 -3.78 46.61 41.30
N ARG A 526 -2.92 46.91 42.28
CA ARG A 526 -3.29 46.82 43.70
C ARG A 526 -4.46 47.73 44.07
N VAL A 527 -4.39 49.00 43.70
CA VAL A 527 -5.47 49.97 43.96
C VAL A 527 -6.79 49.58 43.26
N PRO A 528 -6.84 49.44 41.91
CA PRO A 528 -8.11 49.18 41.23
C PRO A 528 -8.76 47.84 41.60
N MET A 529 -7.98 46.83 42.01
CA MET A 529 -8.54 45.54 42.44
C MET A 529 -9.09 45.60 43.87
N LEU A 530 -8.41 46.29 44.81
CA LEU A 530 -8.91 46.44 46.17
C LEU A 530 -10.14 47.36 46.24
N GLU A 531 -10.21 48.42 45.43
CA GLU A 531 -11.41 49.26 45.34
C GLU A 531 -12.62 48.46 44.84
N ARG A 532 -12.44 47.64 43.79
CA ARG A 532 -13.50 46.76 43.29
C ARG A 532 -13.87 45.67 44.30
N TYR A 533 -12.89 45.15 45.04
CA TYR A 533 -13.12 44.17 46.10
C TYR A 533 -13.99 44.78 47.20
N ALA A 534 -13.69 46.00 47.64
CA ALA A 534 -14.48 46.69 48.66
C ALA A 534 -15.93 46.88 48.20
N GLN A 535 -16.13 47.43 46.99
CA GLN A 535 -17.46 47.61 46.43
C GLN A 535 -18.25 46.30 46.33
N LEU A 536 -17.63 45.24 45.82
CA LEU A 536 -18.30 43.94 45.69
C LEU A 536 -18.62 43.33 47.06
N ALA A 537 -17.75 43.49 48.05
CA ALA A 537 -17.99 43.02 49.40
C ALA A 537 -19.18 43.77 50.05
N GLU A 538 -19.29 45.08 49.85
CA GLU A 538 -20.44 45.88 50.29
C GLU A 538 -21.74 45.42 49.59
N ASP A 539 -21.70 45.23 48.27
CA ASP A 539 -22.86 44.78 47.49
C ASP A 539 -23.35 43.39 47.95
N LEU A 540 -22.43 42.55 48.44
CA LEU A 540 -22.71 41.23 49.02
C LEU A 540 -23.11 41.30 50.51
N GLY A 541 -23.00 42.47 51.15
CA GLY A 541 -23.26 42.68 52.58
C GLY A 541 -22.17 42.14 53.51
N ASP A 542 -20.97 41.88 53.00
CA ASP A 542 -19.80 41.46 53.78
C ASP A 542 -18.96 42.68 54.19
N GLU A 543 -19.49 43.40 55.17
CA GLU A 543 -18.94 44.65 55.70
C GLU A 543 -17.52 44.46 56.27
N ASP A 544 -17.20 43.28 56.82
CA ASP A 544 -15.86 42.97 57.33
C ASP A 544 -14.82 42.92 56.20
N LYS A 545 -15.16 42.27 55.08
CA LYS A 545 -14.29 42.24 53.90
C LYS A 545 -14.15 43.62 53.26
N ALA A 546 -15.23 44.40 53.20
CA ALA A 546 -15.20 45.77 52.67
C ALA A 546 -14.25 46.67 53.47
N LEU A 547 -14.43 46.74 54.78
CA LEU A 547 -13.57 47.49 55.70
C LEU A 547 -12.11 47.03 55.61
N TRP A 548 -11.86 45.72 55.56
CA TRP A 548 -10.51 45.19 55.40
C TRP A 548 -9.81 45.76 54.16
N ALA A 549 -10.50 45.83 53.01
CA ALA A 549 -9.92 46.33 51.77
C ALA A 549 -9.68 47.85 51.82
N LEU A 550 -10.62 48.62 52.35
CA LEU A 550 -10.50 50.08 52.48
C LEU A 550 -9.38 50.49 53.45
N HIS A 551 -9.29 49.85 54.63
CA HIS A 551 -8.18 50.08 55.55
C HIS A 551 -6.83 49.66 54.94
N ARG A 552 -6.80 48.57 54.15
CA ARG A 552 -5.57 48.17 53.46
C ARG A 552 -5.12 49.21 52.44
N LEU A 553 -6.06 49.81 51.70
CA LEU A 553 -5.77 50.91 50.78
C LEU A 553 -5.21 52.13 51.51
N GLN A 554 -5.79 52.52 52.64
CA GLN A 554 -5.26 53.63 53.45
C GLN A 554 -3.88 53.33 54.04
N ALA A 555 -3.65 52.10 54.51
CA ALA A 555 -2.37 51.69 55.06
C ALA A 555 -1.24 51.70 54.00
N ASP A 556 -1.54 51.31 52.76
CA ASP A 556 -0.55 51.19 51.70
C ASP A 556 -0.29 52.52 50.96
N TYR A 557 -1.29 53.41 50.87
CA TYR A 557 -1.22 54.64 50.05
C TYR A 557 -1.44 55.95 50.83
N GLY A 558 -1.68 55.86 52.13
CA GLY A 558 -1.94 56.99 53.02
C GLY A 558 -3.43 57.29 53.22
N PRO A 559 -3.78 58.14 54.20
CA PRO A 559 -5.16 58.49 54.53
C PRO A 559 -5.87 59.15 53.33
N SER A 560 -7.11 58.75 53.08
CA SER A 560 -7.91 59.22 51.94
C SER A 560 -9.27 59.69 52.41
N PRO A 561 -9.67 60.96 52.14
CA PRO A 561 -10.99 61.44 52.53
C PRO A 561 -12.13 60.62 51.93
N ARG A 562 -11.94 60.08 50.72
CA ARG A 562 -12.93 59.20 50.09
C ARG A 562 -13.11 57.92 50.91
N TYR A 563 -12.01 57.20 51.18
CA TYR A 563 -12.09 55.92 51.89
C TYR A 563 -12.54 56.07 53.33
N ALA A 564 -12.20 57.16 54.02
CA ALA A 564 -12.66 57.40 55.38
C ALA A 564 -14.17 57.69 55.46
N ILE A 565 -14.76 58.29 54.42
CA ILE A 565 -16.21 58.43 54.31
C ILE A 565 -16.84 57.04 54.12
N ASP A 566 -16.33 56.25 53.17
CA ASP A 566 -16.85 54.90 52.89
C ASP A 566 -16.74 53.99 54.14
N ILE A 567 -15.60 54.00 54.85
CA ILE A 567 -15.40 53.26 56.11
C ILE A 567 -16.40 53.73 57.18
N ALA A 568 -16.54 55.04 57.38
CA ALA A 568 -17.45 55.58 58.39
C ALA A 568 -18.93 55.23 58.10
N ASP A 569 -19.34 55.21 56.83
CA ASP A 569 -20.69 54.80 56.44
C ASP A 569 -20.94 53.32 56.75
N ILE A 570 -19.95 52.45 56.52
CA ILE A 570 -20.04 51.02 56.89
C ILE A 570 -20.09 50.85 58.42
N ASP A 571 -19.24 51.54 59.18
CA ASP A 571 -19.21 51.46 60.64
C ASP A 571 -20.51 51.96 61.29
N LEU A 572 -21.11 53.02 60.73
CA LEU A 572 -22.43 53.49 61.15
C LEU A 572 -23.51 52.44 60.88
N THR A 573 -23.43 51.73 59.76
CA THR A 573 -24.34 50.62 59.43
C THR A 573 -24.18 49.46 60.42
N LYS A 574 -22.94 49.18 60.85
CA LYS A 574 -22.60 48.23 61.93
C LYS A 574 -22.97 48.68 63.34
N LYS A 575 -23.47 49.91 63.50
CA LYS A 575 -23.80 50.55 64.77
C LYS A 575 -22.57 50.80 65.66
N ASP A 576 -21.42 51.07 65.06
CA ASP A 576 -20.22 51.56 65.74
C ASP A 576 -19.94 53.04 65.38
N PRO A 577 -20.69 54.00 65.94
CA PRO A 577 -20.51 55.42 65.63
C PRO A 577 -19.20 55.98 66.17
N GLN A 578 -18.52 55.28 67.09
CA GLN A 578 -17.26 55.74 67.66
C GLN A 578 -16.11 55.44 66.68
N ALA A 579 -16.08 54.24 66.10
CA ALA A 579 -15.15 53.90 65.02
C ALA A 579 -15.29 54.86 63.82
N ALA A 580 -16.53 55.14 63.40
CA ALA A 580 -16.81 56.08 62.31
C ALA A 580 -16.28 57.51 62.58
N PHE A 581 -16.42 58.00 63.82
CA PHE A 581 -15.92 59.32 64.21
C PHE A 581 -14.39 59.35 64.22
N ASP A 582 -13.76 58.32 64.78
CA ASP A 582 -12.31 58.21 64.88
C ASP A 582 -11.66 58.21 63.49
N GLU A 583 -12.21 57.43 62.54
CA GLU A 583 -11.74 57.37 61.15
C GLU A 583 -11.82 58.74 60.45
N LEU A 584 -12.95 59.46 60.56
CA LEU A 584 -13.13 60.78 59.94
C LEU A 584 -12.22 61.85 60.54
N THR A 585 -11.85 61.73 61.82
CA THR A 585 -10.89 62.66 62.44
C THR A 585 -9.46 62.39 62.02
N GLN A 586 -9.10 61.14 61.73
CA GLN A 586 -7.75 60.73 61.32
C GLN A 586 -7.33 61.31 59.97
N VAL A 587 -8.26 61.55 59.05
CA VAL A 587 -7.97 62.17 57.74
C VAL A 587 -7.94 63.70 57.80
N LYS A 588 -8.46 64.29 58.89
CA LYS A 588 -8.59 65.75 59.06
C LYS A 588 -7.32 66.40 59.62
N SER A 589 -6.38 65.60 60.13
CA SER A 589 -5.05 65.99 60.61
C SER A 589 -3.98 65.72 59.57
#